data_AF-A0A3M2FHU8-F1
#
_entry.id   AF-A0A3M2FHU8-F1
#
_cell.length_a   1.000
_cell.length_b   1.000
_cell.length_c   1.000
_cell.angle_alpha   90.00
_cell.angle_beta   90.00
_cell.angle_gamma   90.00
#
_symmetry.space_group_name_H-M   'P 1'
#
loop_
_entity.id
_entity.type
_entity.pdbx_description
1 polymer ?
#
loop_
_entity_poly.entity_id
_entity_poly.type
_entity_poly.pdbx_seq_one_letter_code
_entity_poly.pdbx_strand_id
1 'polypeptide(L)'
;MRTTRVIFFLIITFWGVSWGQSFDNVPKFNASASQFSDKPAQYILGSGDILLVNVNLWGHVGRPGIYSIPSSYTLIDLISSAGGPLNTARMNDIRIVRKNQEVIKVDIELFLKTGDNTLLPQLQPGDTIIVAGSIQDIFSRFVGLMRDLAIIANVFVLASRVK
;
A
#
# COMPACT_ATOMS: atom_id res chain seq x y z
N MET A 1 51.53 16.74 -23.10
CA MET A 1 51.13 16.30 -21.75
C MET A 1 49.66 15.92 -21.75
N ARG A 2 49.42 14.66 -22.10
CA ARG A 2 48.13 13.96 -22.24
C ARG A 2 48.22 12.82 -21.22
N THR A 3 47.35 12.71 -20.21
CA THR A 3 47.00 11.43 -19.52
C THR A 3 46.10 11.54 -18.28
N THR A 4 45.95 12.68 -17.61
CA THR A 4 45.31 12.69 -16.27
C THR A 4 43.78 12.77 -16.24
N ARG A 5 43.09 12.96 -17.37
CA ARG A 5 41.62 13.17 -17.41
C ARG A 5 40.77 11.94 -17.79
N VAL A 6 41.37 10.77 -17.97
CA VAL A 6 40.64 9.54 -18.37
C VAL A 6 40.41 8.58 -17.19
N ILE A 7 41.12 8.77 -16.07
CA ILE A 7 41.10 7.81 -14.94
C ILE A 7 39.82 7.92 -14.08
N PHE A 8 39.07 9.02 -14.17
CA PHE A 8 37.82 9.18 -13.40
C PHE A 8 36.56 8.66 -14.11
N PHE A 9 36.63 8.35 -15.41
CA PHE A 9 35.48 7.87 -16.19
C PHE A 9 35.41 6.34 -16.33
N LEU A 10 36.37 5.61 -15.74
CA LEU A 10 36.46 4.14 -15.80
C LEU A 10 36.06 3.43 -14.48
N ILE A 11 35.49 4.15 -13.52
CA ILE A 11 35.02 3.56 -12.24
C ILE A 11 33.50 3.30 -12.27
N ILE A 12 32.73 4.01 -13.10
CA ILE A 12 31.26 3.86 -13.16
C ILE A 12 30.80 2.77 -14.14
N THR A 13 31.60 2.42 -15.16
CA THR A 13 31.26 1.32 -16.08
C THR A 13 31.76 -0.05 -15.61
N PHE A 14 32.75 -0.10 -14.70
CA PHE A 14 33.31 -1.36 -14.21
C PHE A 14 32.69 -1.85 -12.88
N TRP A 15 31.88 -1.03 -12.21
CA TRP A 15 30.98 -1.48 -11.12
C TRP A 15 29.58 -1.89 -11.62
N GLY A 16 29.38 -1.96 -12.94
CA GLY A 16 28.11 -2.37 -13.55
C GLY A 16 27.95 -3.88 -13.79
N VAL A 17 28.99 -4.70 -13.60
CA VAL A 17 28.98 -6.11 -14.05
C VAL A 17 29.47 -7.12 -12.98
N SER A 18 29.47 -6.77 -11.70
CA SER A 18 29.72 -7.76 -10.63
C SER A 18 28.87 -7.55 -9.39
N TRP A 19 27.56 -7.35 -9.61
CA TRP A 19 26.53 -7.60 -8.61
C TRP A 19 25.46 -8.54 -9.20
N GLY A 20 25.92 -9.68 -9.73
CA GLY A 20 25.12 -10.90 -9.71
C GLY A 20 25.18 -11.52 -8.32
N GLN A 21 24.78 -10.76 -7.29
CA GLN A 21 24.71 -11.27 -5.92
C GLN A 21 23.31 -11.86 -5.75
N SER A 22 23.21 -13.17 -6.01
CA SER A 22 22.17 -14.10 -5.56
C SER A 22 20.80 -13.49 -5.21
N PHE A 23 19.95 -13.31 -6.23
CA PHE A 23 18.50 -13.15 -6.02
C PHE A 23 17.80 -14.47 -5.64
N ASP A 24 18.54 -15.58 -5.55
CA ASP A 24 18.00 -16.85 -5.05
C ASP A 24 17.76 -16.83 -3.54
N ASN A 25 18.31 -15.81 -2.85
CA ASN A 25 18.07 -15.51 -1.44
C ASN A 25 17.10 -14.34 -1.24
N VAL A 26 16.07 -14.23 -2.07
CA VAL A 26 14.82 -13.65 -1.57
C VAL A 26 14.43 -14.54 -0.38
N PRO A 27 14.28 -14.01 0.85
CA PRO A 27 13.74 -14.82 1.93
C PRO A 27 12.42 -15.36 1.42
N LYS A 28 12.39 -16.66 1.10
CA LYS A 28 11.15 -17.37 0.88
C LYS A 28 10.38 -17.07 2.14
N PHE A 29 9.34 -16.26 2.01
CA PHE A 29 8.48 -15.92 3.11
C PHE A 29 7.74 -17.21 3.41
N ASN A 30 8.41 -18.13 4.08
CA ASN A 30 7.84 -19.22 4.83
C ASN A 30 7.21 -18.59 6.07
N ALA A 31 6.39 -17.56 5.86
CA ALA A 31 5.25 -17.37 6.73
C ALA A 31 4.57 -18.73 6.70
N SER A 32 4.42 -19.29 7.88
CA SER A 32 3.54 -20.41 8.15
C SER A 32 2.16 -20.09 7.58
N ALA A 33 1.97 -20.22 6.27
CA ALA A 33 0.70 -19.99 5.57
C ALA A 33 -0.34 -21.00 6.09
N SER A 34 0.12 -22.14 6.60
CA SER A 34 -0.67 -23.11 7.34
C SER A 34 -1.15 -22.63 8.72
N GLN A 35 -0.46 -21.70 9.39
CA GLN A 35 -0.90 -21.18 10.70
C GLN A 35 -1.94 -20.05 10.61
N PHE A 36 -2.09 -19.42 9.43
CA PHE A 36 -3.19 -18.49 9.15
C PHE A 36 -4.39 -19.19 8.50
N SER A 37 -4.17 -20.32 7.84
CA SER A 37 -5.20 -21.16 7.22
C SER A 37 -6.12 -21.82 8.26
N ASP A 38 -5.55 -22.41 9.32
CA ASP A 38 -6.32 -23.28 10.24
C ASP A 38 -6.75 -22.63 11.55
N LYS A 39 -6.55 -21.33 11.73
CA LYS A 39 -7.20 -20.63 12.84
C LYS A 39 -8.67 -20.43 12.49
N PRO A 40 -9.62 -21.07 13.19
CA PRO A 40 -11.03 -20.81 12.97
C PRO A 40 -11.26 -19.30 13.09
N ALA A 41 -12.12 -18.78 12.23
CA ALA A 41 -12.60 -17.41 12.31
C ALA A 41 -12.89 -17.05 13.78
N GLN A 42 -12.06 -16.19 14.37
CA GLN A 42 -12.17 -15.88 15.79
C GLN A 42 -13.26 -14.82 15.94
N TYR A 43 -14.43 -15.25 16.40
CA TYR A 43 -15.46 -14.35 16.89
C TYR A 43 -15.13 -14.00 18.33
N ILE A 44 -15.01 -12.71 18.63
CA ILE A 44 -14.81 -12.24 19.99
C ILE A 44 -16.16 -11.74 20.49
N LEU A 45 -16.66 -12.27 21.61
CA LEU A 45 -17.83 -11.68 22.26
C LEU A 45 -17.41 -10.37 22.93
N GLY A 46 -18.01 -9.26 22.49
CA GLY A 46 -17.92 -7.98 23.20
C GLY A 46 -18.82 -7.95 24.43
N SER A 47 -18.74 -6.88 25.22
CA SER A 47 -19.69 -6.64 26.33
C SER A 47 -21.10 -6.44 25.76
N GLY A 48 -22.05 -7.30 26.17
CA GLY A 48 -23.45 -7.23 25.74
C GLY A 48 -23.83 -8.11 24.53
N ASP A 49 -23.23 -9.30 24.39
CA ASP A 49 -23.55 -10.30 23.35
C ASP A 49 -23.32 -9.85 21.90
N ILE A 50 -22.49 -8.83 21.69
CA ILE A 50 -22.14 -8.33 20.36
C ILE A 50 -21.03 -9.19 19.77
N LEU A 51 -21.28 -9.84 18.63
CA LEU A 51 -20.29 -10.64 17.93
C LEU A 51 -19.31 -9.72 17.19
N LEU A 52 -18.05 -9.72 17.62
CA LEU A 52 -16.97 -9.00 16.95
C LEU A 52 -16.20 -9.93 16.01
N VAL A 53 -15.83 -9.39 14.86
CA VAL A 53 -15.03 -10.05 13.83
C VAL A 53 -13.76 -9.25 13.59
N ASN A 54 -12.65 -9.96 13.42
CA ASN A 54 -11.37 -9.35 13.11
C ASN A 54 -11.20 -9.24 11.60
N VAL A 55 -11.03 -8.02 11.10
CA VAL A 55 -10.78 -7.70 9.70
C VAL A 55 -9.50 -6.91 9.55
N ASN A 56 -8.88 -7.01 8.39
CA ASN A 56 -7.59 -6.42 8.12
C ASN A 56 -7.74 -5.34 7.04
N LEU A 57 -7.47 -4.07 7.37
CA LEU A 57 -7.69 -2.94 6.47
C LEU A 57 -6.37 -2.35 5.99
N TRP A 58 -6.16 -2.33 4.68
CA TRP A 58 -4.94 -1.87 4.01
C TRP A 58 -5.25 -0.83 2.94
N GLY A 59 -4.22 -0.07 2.58
CA GLY A 59 -4.25 0.85 1.46
C GLY A 59 -4.48 2.30 1.87
N HIS A 60 -5.17 3.05 1.01
CA HIS A 60 -5.29 4.51 1.11
C HIS A 60 -6.45 4.93 2.03
N VAL A 61 -6.36 4.56 3.31
CA VAL A 61 -7.29 4.93 4.38
C VAL A 61 -6.56 5.66 5.50
N GLY A 62 -7.29 6.47 6.29
CA GLY A 62 -6.69 7.34 7.30
C GLY A 62 -5.76 6.60 8.27
N ARG A 63 -6.18 5.41 8.73
CA ARG A 63 -5.44 4.54 9.64
C ARG A 63 -5.55 3.09 9.16
N PRO A 64 -4.57 2.57 8.38
CA PRO A 64 -4.55 1.15 8.05
C PRO A 64 -4.18 0.31 9.28
N GLY A 65 -4.69 -0.92 9.37
CA GLY A 65 -4.45 -1.81 10.49
C GLY A 65 -5.49 -2.91 10.64
N ILE A 66 -5.40 -3.64 11.76
CA ILE A 66 -6.36 -4.69 12.13
C ILE A 66 -7.46 -4.07 12.97
N TYR A 67 -8.70 -4.38 12.63
CA TYR A 67 -9.90 -3.86 13.29
C TYR A 67 -10.76 -5.00 13.83
N SER A 68 -11.17 -4.88 15.10
CA SER A 68 -12.20 -5.73 15.71
C SER A 68 -13.52 -4.98 15.67
N ILE A 69 -14.38 -5.33 14.72
CA ILE A 69 -15.65 -4.64 14.47
C ILE A 69 -16.84 -5.58 14.72
N PRO A 70 -18.02 -5.06 15.07
CA PRO A 70 -19.25 -5.86 15.09
C PRO A 70 -19.49 -6.57 13.75
N SER A 71 -20.06 -7.77 13.77
CA SER A 71 -20.40 -8.53 12.56
C SER A 71 -21.49 -7.86 11.69
N SER A 72 -22.16 -6.84 12.23
CA SER A 72 -23.13 -5.99 11.53
C SER A 72 -22.50 -4.80 10.80
N TYR A 73 -21.21 -4.52 11.00
CA TYR A 73 -20.54 -3.40 10.34
C TYR A 73 -20.44 -3.62 8.83
N THR A 74 -20.74 -2.56 8.09
CA THR A 74 -20.51 -2.51 6.66
C THR A 74 -19.08 -2.08 6.35
N LEU A 75 -18.68 -2.23 5.08
CA LEU A 75 -17.41 -1.72 4.57
C LEU A 75 -17.24 -0.21 4.81
N ILE A 76 -18.34 0.55 4.78
CA ILE A 76 -18.34 2.01 4.97
C ILE A 76 -18.11 2.36 6.42
N ASP A 77 -18.74 1.62 7.34
CA ASP A 77 -18.54 1.81 8.78
C ASP A 77 -17.08 1.54 9.16
N LEU A 78 -16.50 0.46 8.61
CA LEU A 78 -15.10 0.13 8.79
C LEU A 78 -14.19 1.27 8.29
N ILE A 79 -14.35 1.73 7.05
CA ILE A 79 -13.51 2.80 6.48
C ILE A 79 -13.69 4.11 7.27
N SER A 80 -14.92 4.42 7.69
CA SER A 80 -15.21 5.61 8.50
C SER A 80 -14.54 5.52 9.87
N SER A 81 -14.57 4.35 10.51
CA SER A 81 -13.88 4.09 11.78
C SER A 81 -12.36 4.19 11.65
N ALA A 82 -11.82 3.93 10.46
CA ALA A 82 -10.41 4.09 10.13
C ALA A 82 -10.01 5.55 9.84
N GLY A 83 -10.92 6.52 10.00
CA GLY A 83 -10.67 7.93 9.72
C GLY A 83 -11.03 8.35 8.29
N GLY A 84 -11.76 7.51 7.56
CA GLY A 84 -12.22 7.78 6.20
C GLY A 84 -11.20 7.46 5.09
N PRO A 85 -11.62 7.57 3.83
CA PRO A 85 -10.72 7.43 2.68
C PRO A 85 -9.80 8.64 2.55
N LEU A 86 -8.57 8.44 2.08
CA LEU A 86 -7.72 9.55 1.66
C LEU A 86 -8.18 10.12 0.32
N ASN A 87 -7.79 11.37 0.02
CA ASN A 87 -8.04 12.01 -1.29
C ASN A 87 -7.48 11.24 -2.49
N THR A 88 -6.48 10.38 -2.27
CA THR A 88 -5.84 9.54 -3.30
C THR A 88 -6.47 8.15 -3.41
N ALA A 89 -7.50 7.84 -2.62
CA ALA A 89 -8.18 6.56 -2.61
C ALA A 89 -9.14 6.43 -3.80
N ARG A 90 -9.19 5.23 -4.39
CA ARG A 90 -10.12 4.89 -5.46
C ARG A 90 -11.27 4.06 -4.89
N MET A 91 -12.39 4.73 -4.60
CA MET A 91 -13.55 4.11 -3.96
C MET A 91 -14.33 3.16 -4.87
N ASN A 92 -14.01 3.15 -6.17
CA ASN A 92 -14.55 2.23 -7.17
C ASN A 92 -13.72 0.94 -7.34
N ASP A 93 -12.51 0.85 -6.76
CA ASP A 93 -11.64 -0.33 -6.82
C ASP A 93 -11.21 -0.74 -5.40
N ILE A 94 -12.19 -1.16 -4.61
CA ILE A 94 -11.92 -1.75 -3.31
C ILE A 94 -12.01 -3.26 -3.44
N ARG A 95 -11.03 -3.96 -2.84
CA ARG A 95 -10.93 -5.42 -2.96
C ARG A 95 -11.02 -6.04 -1.59
N ILE A 96 -11.89 -7.03 -1.45
CA ILE A 96 -12.00 -7.87 -0.27
C ILE A 96 -11.40 -9.22 -0.63
N VAL A 97 -10.33 -9.59 0.06
CA VAL A 97 -9.65 -10.87 -0.09
C VAL A 97 -10.06 -11.76 1.07
N ARG A 98 -10.79 -12.83 0.77
CA ARG A 98 -11.23 -13.82 1.74
C ARG A 98 -10.19 -14.94 1.87
N LYS A 99 -10.20 -15.65 3.00
CA LYS A 99 -9.31 -16.81 3.27
C LYS A 99 -9.30 -17.86 2.15
N ASN A 100 -10.42 -18.07 1.47
CA ASN A 100 -10.55 -19.04 0.37
C ASN A 100 -10.00 -18.52 -0.97
N GLN A 101 -9.14 -17.49 -0.96
CA GLN A 101 -8.58 -16.83 -2.14
C GLN A 101 -9.63 -16.15 -3.05
N GLU A 102 -10.85 -15.97 -2.56
CA GLU A 102 -11.89 -15.21 -3.25
C GLU A 102 -11.56 -13.71 -3.19
N VAL A 103 -11.54 -13.06 -4.35
CA VAL A 103 -11.33 -11.61 -4.47
C VAL A 103 -12.62 -10.97 -4.94
N ILE A 104 -13.28 -10.26 -4.03
CA ILE A 104 -14.52 -9.55 -4.31
C ILE A 104 -14.17 -8.09 -4.58
N LYS A 105 -14.56 -7.58 -5.73
CA LYS A 105 -14.44 -6.15 -6.06
C LYS A 105 -15.71 -5.43 -5.62
N VAL A 106 -15.52 -4.32 -4.93
CA VAL A 106 -16.61 -3.49 -4.39
C VAL A 106 -16.43 -2.06 -4.89
N ASP A 107 -17.51 -1.50 -5.42
CA ASP A 107 -17.61 -0.11 -5.82
C ASP A 107 -18.47 0.65 -4.82
N ILE A 108 -17.81 1.36 -3.90
CA ILE A 108 -18.50 2.20 -2.91
C ILE A 108 -19.04 3.48 -3.56
N GLU A 109 -18.41 3.98 -4.64
CA GLU A 109 -18.90 5.19 -5.31
C GLU A 109 -20.28 4.95 -5.91
N LEU A 110 -20.49 3.77 -6.51
CA LEU A 110 -21.79 3.36 -7.01
C LEU A 110 -22.82 3.27 -5.88
N PHE A 111 -22.44 2.63 -4.75
CA PHE A 111 -23.30 2.54 -3.57
C PHE A 111 -23.71 3.91 -3.04
N LEU A 112 -22.80 4.87 -2.94
CA LEU A 112 -23.10 6.22 -2.43
C LEU A 112 -24.07 6.99 -3.34
N LYS A 113 -24.16 6.63 -4.63
CA LYS A 113 -25.10 7.22 -5.59
C LYS A 113 -26.46 6.54 -5.57
N THR A 114 -26.51 5.21 -5.41
CA THR A 114 -27.74 4.42 -5.53
C THR A 114 -28.41 4.15 -4.19
N GLY A 115 -27.64 4.10 -3.10
CA GLY A 115 -28.08 3.64 -1.79
C GLY A 115 -28.40 2.13 -1.74
N ASP A 116 -28.00 1.37 -2.75
CA ASP A 116 -28.34 -0.05 -2.87
C ASP A 116 -27.40 -0.92 -2.03
N ASN A 117 -27.88 -1.37 -0.86
CA ASN A 117 -27.13 -2.22 0.06
C ASN A 117 -26.72 -3.57 -0.53
N THR A 118 -27.31 -4.03 -1.65
CA THR A 118 -26.89 -5.28 -2.29
C THR A 118 -25.49 -5.19 -2.91
N LEU A 119 -24.99 -3.97 -3.14
CA LEU A 119 -23.65 -3.70 -3.66
C LEU A 119 -22.55 -3.85 -2.60
N LEU A 120 -22.92 -3.90 -1.31
CA LEU A 120 -21.98 -4.02 -0.21
C LEU A 120 -22.01 -5.45 0.37
N PRO A 121 -21.00 -6.29 0.09
CA PRO A 121 -20.91 -7.60 0.71
C PRO A 121 -20.70 -7.46 2.22
N GLN A 122 -21.28 -8.39 2.98
CA GLN A 122 -21.06 -8.47 4.43
C GLN A 122 -19.62 -8.89 4.72
N LEU A 123 -18.98 -8.20 5.67
CA LEU A 123 -17.63 -8.50 6.11
C LEU A 123 -17.59 -9.78 6.94
N GLN A 124 -16.62 -10.64 6.63
CA GLN A 124 -16.41 -11.90 7.33
C GLN A 124 -15.10 -11.88 8.14
N PRO A 125 -15.00 -12.69 9.20
CA PRO A 125 -13.77 -12.76 9.98
C PRO A 125 -12.60 -13.24 9.13
N GLY A 126 -11.49 -12.52 9.21
CA GLY A 126 -10.28 -12.80 8.44
C GLY A 126 -10.27 -12.18 7.04
N ASP A 127 -11.30 -11.41 6.67
CA ASP A 127 -11.29 -10.65 5.43
C ASP A 127 -10.15 -9.60 5.45
N THR A 128 -9.45 -9.50 4.33
CA THR A 128 -8.47 -8.44 4.09
C THR A 128 -9.03 -7.47 3.05
N ILE A 129 -9.33 -6.26 3.51
CA ILE A 129 -9.85 -5.16 2.72
C ILE A 129 -8.65 -4.35 2.22
N ILE A 130 -8.57 -4.16 0.91
CA ILE A 130 -7.53 -3.37 0.25
C ILE A 130 -8.20 -2.23 -0.48
N VAL A 131 -7.98 -1.01 0.00
CA VAL A 131 -8.41 0.21 -0.66
C VAL A 131 -7.33 0.63 -1.64
N ALA A 132 -7.60 0.44 -2.94
CA ALA A 132 -6.69 0.88 -3.97
C ALA A 132 -6.53 2.39 -3.92
N GLY A 133 -5.34 2.85 -4.27
CA GLY A 133 -5.09 4.26 -4.46
C GLY A 133 -3.87 4.46 -5.31
N SER A 134 -3.63 5.72 -5.62
CA SER A 134 -2.70 6.13 -6.63
C SER A 134 -1.29 6.31 -6.03
N ILE A 135 -0.44 5.27 -6.08
CA ILE A 135 0.98 5.37 -5.67
C ILE A 135 1.73 6.43 -6.51
N GLN A 136 1.32 6.59 -7.77
CA GLN A 136 1.81 7.64 -8.67
C GLN A 136 1.56 9.08 -8.13
N ASP A 137 0.53 9.30 -7.31
CA ASP A 137 0.23 10.62 -6.73
C ASP A 137 1.19 10.97 -5.58
N ILE A 138 1.72 9.96 -4.90
CA ILE A 138 2.74 10.11 -3.86
C ILE A 138 4.11 10.37 -4.52
N PHE A 139 4.40 9.64 -5.59
CA PHE A 139 5.66 9.78 -6.34
C PHE A 139 5.79 11.15 -7.02
N SER A 140 4.71 11.71 -7.55
CA SER A 140 4.73 13.02 -8.22
C SER A 140 5.08 14.19 -7.28
N ARG A 141 4.69 14.12 -6.00
CA ARG A 141 5.08 15.10 -4.97
C ARG A 141 6.58 15.06 -4.68
N PHE A 142 7.16 13.87 -4.68
CA PHE A 142 8.60 13.69 -4.48
C PHE A 142 9.42 14.16 -5.68
N VAL A 143 8.96 13.86 -6.90
CA VAL A 143 9.62 14.32 -8.14
C VAL A 143 9.66 15.84 -8.25
N GLY A 144 8.62 16.54 -7.77
CA GLY A 144 8.59 18.01 -7.71
C GLY A 144 9.72 18.59 -6.87
N LEU A 145 9.94 18.05 -5.66
CA LEU A 145 11.02 18.49 -4.78
C LEU A 145 12.41 18.23 -5.37
N MET A 146 12.59 17.09 -6.03
CA MET A 146 13.86 16.74 -6.67
C MET A 146 14.23 17.69 -7.81
N ARG A 147 13.24 18.13 -8.61
CA ARG A 147 13.44 19.12 -9.68
C ARG A 147 13.91 20.46 -9.10
N ASP A 148 13.28 20.92 -8.03
CA ASP A 148 13.59 22.22 -7.43
C ASP A 148 15.01 22.20 -6.81
N LEU A 149 15.41 21.09 -6.18
CA LEU A 149 16.79 20.87 -5.72
C LEU A 149 17.80 20.79 -6.86
N ALA A 150 17.44 20.16 -7.99
CA ALA A 150 18.31 20.05 -9.14
C ALA A 150 18.61 21.42 -9.78
N ILE A 151 17.64 22.35 -9.77
CA ILE A 151 17.84 23.72 -10.24
C ILE A 151 18.85 24.44 -9.33
N ILE A 152 18.68 24.36 -8.01
CA ILE A 152 19.59 24.98 -7.03
C ILE A 152 21.00 24.40 -7.19
N ALA A 153 21.11 23.08 -7.29
CA ALA A 153 22.38 22.40 -7.50
C ALA A 153 23.05 22.83 -8.82
N ASN A 154 22.27 22.96 -9.90
CA ASN A 154 22.78 23.42 -11.19
C ASN A 154 23.27 24.87 -11.12
N VAL A 155 22.53 25.77 -10.46
CA VAL A 155 22.95 27.16 -10.22
C VAL A 155 24.24 27.23 -9.40
N PHE A 156 24.36 26.42 -8.35
CA PHE A 156 25.57 26.34 -7.54
C PHE A 156 26.76 25.82 -8.34
N VAL A 157 26.57 24.77 -9.14
CA VAL A 157 27.59 24.21 -10.03
C VAL A 157 28.05 25.25 -11.06
N LEU A 158 27.12 26.02 -11.64
CA LEU A 158 27.45 27.11 -12.57
C LEU A 158 28.26 28.22 -11.89
N ALA A 159 27.84 28.67 -10.71
CA ALA A 159 28.55 29.70 -9.95
C ALA A 159 29.97 29.26 -9.55
N SER A 160 30.16 27.97 -9.25
CA SER A 160 31.46 27.40 -8.89
C SER A 160 32.46 27.32 -10.06
N ARG A 161 32.00 27.38 -11.31
CA ARG A 161 32.83 27.31 -12.53
C ARG A 161 33.25 28.67 -13.08
N VAL A 162 32.73 29.77 -12.54
CA VAL A 162 33.03 31.15 -12.99
C VAL A 162 34.22 31.74 -12.21
N LYS A 163 35.21 30.92 -11.86
CA LYS A 163 36.41 31.35 -11.15
C LYS A 163 37.67 30.84 -11.83
#